data_AF-A0A6D2HLM1-F1
#
_entry.id   AF-A0A6D2HLM1-F1
#
_cell.length_a   1.000
_cell.length_b   1.000
_cell.length_c   1.000
_cell.angle_alpha   90.00
_cell.angle_beta   90.00
_cell.angle_gamma   90.00
#
_symmetry.space_group_name_H-M   'P 1'
#
loop_
_entity.id
_entity.type
_entity.pdbx_description
1 polymer ?
#
loop_
_entity_poly.entity_id
_entity_poly.type
_entity_poly.pdbx_seq_one_letter_code
_entity_poly.pdbx_strand_id
1 'polypeptide(L)'
;MSLAPSSYPSLYSSPSLPRTQQAKQNPSLISQPPSIISSKSLFLFSNSSSLSNTHLAKRWNFALKASEADSSAKTEAGGGGEEEEEEKFETYEVEVEQPYGLKFRKGRDGGTYIDAILPGGFADRTGKFTVGDRVIATSAVFGTEIWPAAEYGRTMYTIRQRIGPLLMRMEKRNGKVDDSGELTEKEIIRAERNAGFISSRLREIQMQNYLKKKEQKAQREKDLREGLQFSKNGKYEEALERFESVLGSKPTTDEASVASYNVACCYSKLNQVKAGLSALEEALKSGYEDFKRIRSDPDLENLRKSEDFDPLMMQFDESLTTRVPLTPSNPCLALTRNSPLKVLCQLM
;
A
#
# COMPACT_ATOMS: atom_id res chain seq x y z
N MET A 1 -37.76 -23.58 -46.20
CA MET A 1 -37.11 -22.91 -45.04
C MET A 1 -35.87 -23.72 -44.70
N SER A 2 -34.69 -23.23 -45.07
CA SER A 2 -33.41 -23.92 -44.88
C SER A 2 -32.62 -23.15 -43.82
N LEU A 3 -32.30 -23.82 -42.71
CA LEU A 3 -31.51 -23.28 -41.61
C LEU A 3 -30.03 -23.52 -41.92
N ALA A 4 -29.25 -22.44 -41.99
CA ALA A 4 -27.80 -22.48 -42.13
C ALA A 4 -27.13 -22.74 -40.77
N PRO A 5 -26.07 -23.56 -40.70
CA PRO A 5 -25.26 -23.71 -39.49
C PRO A 5 -24.18 -22.63 -39.43
N SER A 6 -24.26 -21.75 -38.42
CA SER A 6 -23.23 -20.75 -38.13
C SER A 6 -22.11 -21.36 -37.30
N SER A 7 -21.04 -21.80 -37.95
CA SER A 7 -19.79 -22.21 -37.29
C SER A 7 -18.88 -21.01 -37.07
N TYR A 8 -18.85 -20.45 -35.85
CA TYR A 8 -17.84 -19.47 -35.43
C TYR A 8 -16.65 -20.20 -34.79
N PRO A 9 -15.40 -20.07 -35.29
CA PRO A 9 -14.25 -20.66 -34.66
C PRO A 9 -13.51 -19.70 -33.70
N SER A 10 -13.17 -20.26 -32.53
CA SER A 10 -12.02 -19.95 -31.66
C SER A 10 -12.02 -18.64 -30.89
N LEU A 11 -12.27 -18.72 -29.57
CA LEU A 11 -11.80 -17.76 -28.56
C LEU A 11 -10.50 -18.28 -27.94
N TYR A 12 -9.53 -17.40 -27.68
CA TYR A 12 -8.26 -17.81 -27.08
C TYR A 12 -8.42 -18.09 -25.60
N SER A 13 -8.24 -19.35 -25.21
CA SER A 13 -7.95 -19.74 -23.83
C SER A 13 -6.46 -19.99 -23.75
N SER A 14 -5.77 -19.34 -22.81
CA SER A 14 -4.34 -19.56 -22.60
C SER A 14 -4.04 -21.06 -22.42
N PRO A 15 -2.95 -21.60 -23.03
CA PRO A 15 -2.58 -22.99 -22.84
C PRO A 15 -2.15 -23.26 -21.38
N SER A 16 -2.52 -24.43 -20.85
CA SER A 16 -2.11 -24.87 -19.52
C SER A 16 -0.64 -25.27 -19.50
N LEU A 17 0.12 -24.70 -18.56
CA LEU A 17 1.53 -25.03 -18.35
C LEU A 17 1.71 -26.48 -17.83
N PRO A 18 2.83 -27.15 -18.17
CA PRO A 18 3.08 -28.54 -17.80
C PRO A 18 3.25 -28.74 -16.28
N ARG A 19 2.56 -29.75 -15.78
CA ARG A 19 2.57 -30.23 -14.39
C ARG A 19 3.97 -30.71 -13.99
N THR A 20 4.67 -29.92 -13.18
CA THR A 20 5.92 -30.35 -12.55
C THR A 20 5.63 -31.42 -11.51
N GLN A 21 6.23 -32.61 -11.67
CA GLN A 21 6.11 -33.73 -10.76
C GLN A 21 6.79 -33.41 -9.42
N GLN A 22 6.10 -33.71 -8.32
CA GLN A 22 6.63 -33.61 -6.96
C GLN A 22 7.68 -34.70 -6.72
N ALA A 23 8.89 -34.31 -6.31
CA ALA A 23 9.86 -35.22 -5.69
C ALA A 23 9.75 -35.13 -4.16
N LYS A 24 9.58 -36.29 -3.52
CA LYS A 24 9.44 -36.53 -2.09
C LYS A 24 10.77 -36.32 -1.32
N GLN A 25 10.66 -35.62 -0.19
CA GLN A 25 11.16 -35.93 1.18
C GLN A 25 12.47 -36.72 1.36
N ASN A 26 13.47 -36.18 2.11
CA ASN A 26 13.57 -36.31 3.59
C ASN A 26 14.87 -35.68 4.18
N PRO A 27 14.93 -35.46 5.53
CA PRO A 27 15.86 -34.55 6.22
C PRO A 27 17.01 -35.27 6.96
N SER A 28 18.05 -34.53 7.39
CA SER A 28 18.57 -34.50 8.78
C SER A 28 20.01 -33.94 8.93
N LEU A 29 20.29 -33.51 10.18
CA LEU A 29 21.59 -33.38 10.90
C LEU A 29 22.33 -32.03 10.95
N ILE A 30 22.03 -31.29 12.03
CA ILE A 30 22.93 -30.91 13.16
C ILE A 30 24.40 -30.59 12.79
N SER A 31 24.82 -29.34 12.99
CA SER A 31 25.96 -28.98 13.87
C SER A 31 26.09 -27.45 14.07
N GLN A 32 26.42 -27.06 15.31
CA GLN A 32 27.00 -25.77 15.73
C GLN A 32 28.06 -26.10 16.81
N PRO A 33 28.88 -25.14 17.30
CA PRO A 33 29.72 -24.15 16.63
C PRO A 33 31.19 -24.27 17.17
N PRO A 34 32.04 -23.23 17.09
CA PRO A 34 32.43 -22.63 18.37
C PRO A 34 32.58 -21.10 18.40
N SER A 35 32.47 -20.62 19.63
CA SER A 35 32.61 -19.28 20.18
C SER A 35 34.01 -18.68 20.08
N ILE A 36 34.09 -17.36 19.85
CA ILE A 36 35.22 -16.52 20.30
C ILE A 36 34.68 -15.32 21.08
N ILE A 37 35.22 -15.19 22.28
CA ILE A 37 35.01 -14.15 23.29
C ILE A 37 35.86 -12.94 22.91
N SER A 38 35.32 -11.73 23.01
CA SER A 38 36.14 -10.55 23.27
C SER A 38 35.36 -9.50 24.06
N SER A 39 36.06 -8.89 25.00
CA SER A 39 35.55 -8.24 26.20
C SER A 39 35.98 -6.76 26.27
N LYS A 40 35.15 -5.95 26.95
CA LYS A 40 35.45 -4.61 27.53
C LYS A 40 35.55 -3.48 26.49
N SER A 41 35.16 -2.23 26.75
CA SER A 41 34.99 -1.48 27.99
C SER A 41 34.03 -0.30 27.79
N LEU A 42 33.27 0.01 28.84
CA LEU A 42 32.60 1.28 29.08
C LEU A 42 33.63 2.41 29.27
N PHE A 43 33.34 3.60 28.77
CA PHE A 43 33.79 4.86 29.37
C PHE A 43 32.72 5.94 29.18
N LEU A 44 32.07 6.29 30.29
CA LEU A 44 31.37 7.54 30.52
C LEU A 44 32.41 8.60 30.87
N PHE A 45 32.35 9.78 30.24
CA PHE A 45 32.74 11.02 30.90
C PHE A 45 31.87 12.18 30.39
N SER A 46 31.08 12.72 31.32
CA SER A 46 30.48 14.05 31.27
C SER A 46 31.56 15.13 31.21
N ASN A 47 31.25 16.27 30.60
CA ASN A 47 31.69 17.55 31.13
C ASN A 47 30.69 18.66 30.81
N SER A 48 30.35 19.39 31.87
CA SER A 48 29.54 20.59 31.92
C SER A 48 30.32 21.80 31.43
N SER A 49 29.62 22.83 30.97
CA SER A 49 30.00 24.21 31.27
C SER A 49 28.78 25.12 31.27
N SER A 50 28.55 25.71 32.43
CA SER A 50 27.64 26.78 32.75
C SER A 50 28.11 28.11 32.16
N LEU A 51 27.18 28.96 31.73
CA LEU A 51 27.32 30.41 31.92
C LEU A 51 25.96 31.03 32.25
N SER A 52 25.93 31.64 33.42
CA SER A 52 24.86 32.43 34.00
C SER A 52 24.70 33.76 33.26
N ASN A 53 23.47 34.27 33.17
CA ASN A 53 23.25 35.71 33.23
C ASN A 53 21.88 36.02 33.86
N THR A 54 21.97 36.89 34.86
CA THR A 54 20.90 37.41 35.70
C THR A 54 20.07 38.47 34.96
N HIS A 55 18.74 38.40 35.00
CA HIS A 55 17.94 39.64 35.10
C HIS A 55 16.54 39.42 35.66
N LEU A 56 16.30 40.16 36.76
CA LEU A 56 15.07 40.70 37.33
C LEU A 56 13.74 39.95 37.18
N ALA A 57 13.23 39.56 38.36
CA ALA A 57 11.85 39.24 38.62
C ALA A 57 10.89 40.40 38.30
N LYS A 58 9.81 40.09 37.58
CA LYS A 58 8.54 40.83 37.66
C LYS A 58 7.42 39.82 37.90
N ARG A 59 7.04 39.73 39.17
CA ARG A 59 5.97 38.89 39.70
C ARG A 59 4.65 39.60 39.46
N TRP A 60 3.78 39.05 38.60
CA TRP A 60 2.40 39.52 38.45
C TRP A 60 1.48 38.50 39.11
N ASN A 61 0.89 38.89 40.24
CA ASN A 61 -0.18 38.15 40.90
C ASN A 61 -1.51 38.59 40.29
N PHE A 62 -2.31 37.64 39.80
CA PHE A 62 -3.78 37.72 39.77
C PHE A 62 -4.27 36.30 40.08
N ALA A 63 -4.67 36.05 41.33
CA ALA A 63 -6.00 36.29 41.90
C ALA A 63 -7.05 35.30 41.35
N LEU A 64 -7.17 34.20 42.08
CA LEU A 64 -8.21 33.18 42.00
C LEU A 64 -9.62 33.81 42.16
N LYS A 65 -10.54 33.44 41.28
CA LYS A 65 -11.98 33.51 41.52
C LYS A 65 -12.59 32.19 41.08
N ALA A 66 -12.86 31.33 42.06
CA ALA A 66 -13.70 30.15 41.89
C ALA A 66 -15.16 30.60 41.89
N SER A 67 -15.97 30.03 41.01
CA SER A 67 -17.41 29.94 41.19
C SER A 67 -17.85 28.51 40.92
N GLU A 68 -18.31 27.86 41.98
CA GLU A 68 -19.03 26.59 41.96
C GLU A 68 -20.38 26.80 41.26
N ALA A 69 -20.79 25.80 40.49
CA ALA A 69 -22.16 25.66 40.02
C ALA A 69 -22.62 24.23 40.34
N ASP A 70 -23.55 24.16 41.29
CA ASP A 70 -24.33 22.99 41.63
C ASP A 70 -25.15 22.50 40.43
N SER A 71 -25.19 21.18 40.22
CA SER A 71 -26.31 20.55 39.52
C SER A 71 -26.65 19.22 40.17
N SER A 72 -27.75 19.25 40.89
CA SER A 72 -28.50 18.10 41.39
C SER A 72 -29.17 17.33 40.25
N ALA A 73 -28.98 16.01 40.19
CA ALA A 73 -29.92 15.10 39.53
C ALA A 73 -29.83 13.66 40.09
N LYS A 74 -30.90 13.31 40.82
CA LYS A 74 -31.60 12.02 41.00
C LYS A 74 -30.84 10.68 40.90
N THR A 75 -30.97 9.94 42.00
CA THR A 75 -30.80 8.50 42.20
C THR A 75 -31.83 7.67 41.42
N GLU A 76 -31.37 6.64 40.71
CA GLU A 76 -32.08 5.35 40.56
C GLU A 76 -31.05 4.21 40.59
N ALA A 77 -31.45 3.11 41.21
CA ALA A 77 -30.59 1.99 41.61
C ALA A 77 -30.62 0.84 40.59
N GLY A 78 -29.50 0.13 40.47
CA GLY A 78 -29.46 -1.29 40.10
C GLY A 78 -28.58 -1.62 38.91
N GLY A 79 -27.50 -2.37 39.16
CA GLY A 79 -26.75 -3.07 38.12
C GLY A 79 -25.28 -3.19 38.46
N GLY A 80 -24.91 -4.28 39.15
CA GLY A 80 -23.51 -4.67 39.31
C GLY A 80 -22.92 -4.97 37.94
N GLY A 81 -21.95 -4.14 37.53
CA GLY A 81 -21.06 -4.36 36.41
C GLY A 81 -19.67 -4.03 36.91
N GLU A 82 -18.72 -4.92 36.61
CA GLU A 82 -17.31 -4.78 36.92
C GLU A 82 -16.83 -3.40 36.44
N GLU A 83 -16.41 -2.56 37.38
CA GLU A 83 -15.88 -1.23 37.10
C GLU A 83 -14.54 -1.41 36.37
N GLU A 84 -14.57 -1.28 35.04
CA GLU A 84 -13.38 -0.84 34.31
C GLU A 84 -13.03 0.52 34.91
N GLU A 85 -11.94 0.58 35.71
CA GLU A 85 -11.36 1.85 36.16
C GLU A 85 -10.97 2.64 34.91
N GLU A 86 -11.86 3.49 34.40
CA GLU A 86 -11.51 4.52 33.43
C GLU A 86 -10.45 5.39 34.10
N GLU A 87 -9.16 5.20 33.72
CA GLU A 87 -8.07 6.08 34.14
C GLU A 87 -8.46 7.51 33.73
N LYS A 88 -8.98 8.29 34.69
CA LYS A 88 -9.47 9.65 34.45
C LYS A 88 -8.28 10.56 34.22
N PHE A 89 -7.86 10.70 32.97
CA PHE A 89 -6.76 11.59 32.62
C PHE A 89 -7.16 13.06 32.81
N GLU A 90 -6.23 13.87 33.32
CA GLU A 90 -6.44 15.30 33.49
C GLU A 90 -6.50 15.99 32.12
N THR A 91 -7.60 16.69 31.85
CA THR A 91 -7.75 17.51 30.65
C THR A 91 -7.37 18.97 30.93
N TYR A 92 -6.60 19.60 30.05
CA TYR A 92 -6.23 21.01 30.14
C TYR A 92 -6.40 21.73 28.80
N GLU A 93 -6.71 23.03 28.85
CA GLU A 93 -6.84 23.89 27.67
C GLU A 93 -5.66 24.84 27.57
N VAL A 94 -5.18 25.04 26.34
CA VAL A 94 -4.02 25.88 26.08
C VAL A 94 -4.17 26.64 24.77
N GLU A 95 -3.83 27.92 24.82
CA GLU A 95 -3.68 28.78 23.66
C GLU A 95 -2.19 28.90 23.33
N VAL A 96 -1.82 28.58 22.10
CA VAL A 96 -0.43 28.44 21.64
C VAL A 96 -0.21 29.33 20.42
N GLU A 97 0.86 30.11 20.45
CA GLU A 97 1.26 30.95 19.32
C GLU A 97 2.40 30.32 18.51
N GLN A 98 2.46 30.63 17.21
CA GLN A 98 3.58 30.21 16.37
C GLN A 98 4.86 30.96 16.77
N PRO A 99 6.04 30.30 16.81
CA PRO A 99 6.26 28.88 16.56
C PRO A 99 5.88 28.00 17.78
N TYR A 100 4.99 27.03 17.56
CA TYR A 100 4.44 26.19 18.63
C TYR A 100 5.52 25.38 19.38
N GLY A 101 6.54 24.89 18.66
CA GLY A 101 7.60 24.05 19.24
C GLY A 101 7.15 22.63 19.60
N LEU A 102 6.09 22.12 18.95
CA LEU A 102 5.56 20.78 19.19
C LEU A 102 5.74 19.91 17.94
N LYS A 103 6.23 18.70 18.14
CA LYS A 103 6.23 17.64 17.14
C LYS A 103 5.16 16.63 17.52
N PHE A 104 4.34 16.22 16.56
CA PHE A 104 3.25 15.27 16.79
C PHE A 104 3.53 13.92 16.12
N ARG A 105 2.95 12.86 16.68
CA ARG A 105 2.93 11.50 16.13
C ARG A 105 1.50 10.97 16.08
N LYS A 106 1.24 10.07 15.14
CA LYS A 106 -0.01 9.30 15.06
C LYS A 106 0.05 8.14 16.06
N GLY A 107 -0.90 8.07 16.98
CA GLY A 107 -1.07 6.91 17.87
C GLY A 107 -1.69 5.72 17.12
N ARG A 108 -1.63 4.52 17.72
CA ARG A 108 -2.22 3.31 17.11
C ARG A 108 -3.75 3.38 17.06
N ASP A 109 -4.35 4.09 18.01
CA ASP A 109 -5.76 4.46 18.06
C ASP A 109 -6.16 5.50 16.99
N GLY A 110 -5.21 6.00 16.20
CA GLY A 110 -5.44 7.07 15.21
C GLY A 110 -5.43 8.48 15.78
N GLY A 111 -5.25 8.63 17.10
CA GLY A 111 -5.16 9.91 17.79
C GLY A 111 -3.86 10.68 17.52
N THR A 112 -3.82 11.92 17.98
CA THR A 112 -2.64 12.81 17.84
C THR A 112 -1.98 12.99 19.19
N TYR A 113 -0.67 12.70 19.25
CA TYR A 113 0.11 12.72 20.48
C TYR A 113 1.36 13.58 20.32
N ILE A 114 1.84 14.17 21.42
CA ILE A 114 3.12 14.90 21.42
C ILE A 114 4.27 13.88 21.36
N ASP A 115 5.05 13.95 20.29
CA ASP A 115 6.25 13.14 20.04
C ASP A 115 7.50 13.77 20.68
N ALA A 116 7.65 15.09 20.53
CA ALA A 116 8.78 15.83 21.07
C ALA A 116 8.44 17.32 21.25
N ILE A 117 9.11 17.95 22.21
CA ILE A 117 9.07 19.38 22.44
C ILE A 117 10.39 19.97 21.95
N LEU A 118 10.32 20.95 21.06
CA LEU A 118 11.49 21.58 20.45
C LEU A 118 12.00 22.73 21.32
N PRO A 119 13.31 22.79 21.61
CA PRO A 119 13.88 23.85 22.44
C PRO A 119 13.70 25.23 21.80
N GLY A 120 13.34 26.22 22.61
CA GLY A 120 13.11 27.61 22.18
C GLY A 120 11.72 27.90 21.58
N GLY A 121 10.88 26.89 21.37
CA GLY A 121 9.49 27.06 20.96
C GLY A 121 8.54 27.47 22.10
N PHE A 122 7.29 27.79 21.77
CA PHE A 122 6.30 28.15 22.79
C PHE A 122 6.10 27.07 23.87
N ALA A 123 6.02 25.80 23.45
CA ALA A 123 5.83 24.69 24.36
C ALA A 123 6.97 24.52 25.37
N ASP A 124 8.22 24.73 24.94
CA ASP A 124 9.40 24.68 25.80
C ASP A 124 9.43 25.84 26.81
N ARG A 125 9.14 27.07 26.35
CA ARG A 125 9.12 28.27 27.21
C ARG A 125 8.04 28.22 28.29
N THR A 126 6.90 27.62 27.98
CA THR A 126 5.75 27.58 28.90
C THR A 126 5.79 26.38 29.84
N GLY A 127 6.48 25.29 29.48
CA GLY A 127 6.54 24.07 30.30
C GLY A 127 5.19 23.42 30.57
N LYS A 128 4.16 23.77 29.78
CA LYS A 128 2.77 23.30 29.98
C LYS A 128 2.52 21.91 29.38
N PHE A 129 3.39 21.47 28.47
CA PHE A 129 3.22 20.25 27.69
C PHE A 129 4.17 19.17 28.18
N THR A 130 3.69 17.93 28.17
CA THR A 130 4.53 16.75 28.42
C THR A 130 4.57 15.87 27.17
N VAL A 131 5.71 15.25 26.89
CA VAL A 131 5.82 14.26 25.81
C VAL A 131 4.88 13.09 26.11
N GLY A 132 4.06 12.71 25.13
CA GLY A 132 3.02 11.70 25.27
C GLY A 132 1.61 12.24 25.49
N ASP A 133 1.41 13.53 25.77
CA ASP A 133 0.07 14.11 25.90
C ASP A 133 -0.74 13.98 24.61
N ARG A 134 -2.04 13.74 24.74
CA ARG A 134 -2.97 13.54 23.60
C ARG A 134 -3.75 14.82 23.30
N VAL A 135 -3.95 15.11 22.02
CA VAL A 135 -4.84 16.18 21.58
C VAL A 135 -6.27 15.65 21.54
N ILE A 136 -7.16 16.22 22.37
CA ILE A 136 -8.59 15.88 22.42
C ILE A 136 -9.38 16.74 21.43
N ALA A 137 -9.04 18.03 21.33
CA ALA A 137 -9.74 18.97 20.47
C ALA A 137 -8.82 20.09 20.00
N THR A 138 -9.07 20.61 18.81
CA THR A 138 -8.32 21.72 18.21
C THR A 138 -9.26 22.76 17.65
N SER A 139 -8.86 24.02 17.70
CA SER A 139 -9.57 25.08 17.00
C SER A 139 -9.58 24.86 15.48
N ALA A 140 -10.62 25.36 14.81
CA ALA A 140 -10.76 25.32 13.35
C ALA A 140 -9.60 26.00 12.60
N VAL A 141 -9.56 26.01 11.26
CA VAL A 141 -8.53 26.79 10.54
C VAL A 141 -8.78 28.30 10.68
N PHE A 142 -10.06 28.69 10.66
CA PHE A 142 -10.55 30.05 10.79
C PHE A 142 -11.51 30.15 11.98
N GLY A 143 -11.35 31.16 12.83
CA GLY A 143 -12.19 31.38 14.01
C GLY A 143 -11.68 30.73 15.30
N THR A 144 -12.43 30.85 16.39
CA THR A 144 -12.04 30.38 17.74
C THR A 144 -12.76 29.11 18.19
N GLU A 145 -13.62 28.55 17.33
CA GLU A 145 -14.38 27.34 17.63
C GLU A 145 -13.48 26.12 17.73
N ILE A 146 -13.66 25.33 18.78
CA ILE A 146 -12.89 24.11 19.08
C ILE A 146 -13.71 22.88 18.67
N TRP A 147 -13.10 22.01 17.88
CA TRP A 147 -13.70 20.76 17.39
C TRP A 147 -12.91 19.54 17.88
N PRO A 148 -13.58 18.40 18.15
CA PRO A 148 -12.91 17.17 18.54
C PRO A 148 -11.84 16.72 17.54
N ALA A 149 -10.67 16.34 18.05
CA ALA A 149 -9.53 15.86 17.29
C ALA A 149 -9.70 14.36 16.99
N ALA A 150 -10.58 14.04 16.03
CA ALA A 150 -10.97 12.67 15.73
C ALA A 150 -9.89 11.83 15.02
N GLU A 151 -9.06 12.44 14.15
CA GLU A 151 -8.08 11.71 13.34
C GLU A 151 -6.80 12.53 13.11
N TYR A 152 -5.64 11.89 13.29
CA TYR A 152 -4.32 12.53 13.14
C TYR A 152 -4.16 13.40 11.88
N GLY A 153 -4.62 12.92 10.72
CA GLY A 153 -4.49 13.67 9.48
C GLY A 153 -5.26 15.00 9.49
N ARG A 154 -6.50 14.97 9.99
CA ARG A 154 -7.38 16.15 10.10
C ARG A 154 -6.84 17.14 11.12
N THR A 155 -6.46 16.66 12.30
CA THR A 155 -5.86 17.47 13.37
C THR A 155 -4.55 18.12 12.92
N MET A 156 -3.69 17.40 12.22
CA MET A 156 -2.45 17.98 11.71
C MET A 156 -2.69 18.99 10.59
N TYR A 157 -3.71 18.79 9.76
CA TYR A 157 -4.08 19.77 8.74
C TYR A 157 -4.53 21.08 9.38
N THR A 158 -5.41 21.04 10.38
CA THR A 158 -5.88 22.25 11.08
C THR A 158 -4.73 22.99 11.76
N ILE A 159 -3.86 22.27 12.48
CA ILE A 159 -2.70 22.86 13.16
C ILE A 159 -1.73 23.53 12.17
N ARG A 160 -1.46 22.89 11.02
CA ARG A 160 -0.50 23.41 10.02
C ARG A 160 -1.04 24.62 9.25
N GLN A 161 -2.34 24.64 8.96
CA GLN A 161 -2.97 25.71 8.17
C GLN A 161 -3.50 26.87 9.05
N ARG A 162 -3.43 26.73 10.39
CA ARG A 162 -3.93 27.73 11.33
C ARG A 162 -3.24 29.08 11.14
N ILE A 163 -4.05 30.12 11.00
CA ILE A 163 -3.61 31.51 11.00
C ILE A 163 -4.06 32.13 12.33
N GLY A 164 -3.10 32.59 13.15
CA GLY A 164 -3.34 33.13 14.49
C GLY A 164 -3.13 32.10 15.62
N PRO A 165 -3.54 32.42 16.85
CA PRO A 165 -3.32 31.56 18.01
C PRO A 165 -4.12 30.26 17.87
N LEU A 166 -3.50 29.14 18.25
CA LEU A 166 -4.07 27.80 18.20
C LEU A 166 -4.61 27.43 19.58
N LEU A 167 -5.92 27.20 19.68
CA LEU A 167 -6.51 26.68 20.92
C LEU A 167 -6.57 25.16 20.83
N MET A 168 -6.05 24.49 21.86
CA MET A 168 -6.10 23.04 21.97
C MET A 168 -6.62 22.63 23.34
N ARG A 169 -7.42 21.57 23.34
CA ARG A 169 -7.75 20.80 24.54
C ARG A 169 -6.91 19.54 24.53
N MET A 170 -6.15 19.34 25.59
CA MET A 170 -5.13 18.30 25.73
C MET A 170 -5.47 17.38 26.89
N GLU A 171 -5.06 16.12 26.79
CA GLU A 171 -5.13 15.12 27.85
C GLU A 171 -3.72 14.81 28.34
N LYS A 172 -3.46 14.98 29.65
CA LYS A 172 -2.18 14.58 30.24
C LYS A 172 -2.08 13.07 30.32
N ARG A 173 -1.03 12.50 29.74
CA ARG A 173 -0.79 11.05 29.75
C ARG A 173 0.49 10.63 30.45
N ASN A 174 1.24 11.57 31.03
CA ASN A 174 2.44 11.30 31.84
C ASN A 174 3.45 10.37 31.14
N GLY A 175 3.58 10.46 29.81
CA GLY A 175 4.46 9.61 29.01
C GLY A 175 3.95 8.19 28.73
N LYS A 176 2.78 7.79 29.24
CA LYS A 176 2.09 6.58 28.77
C LYS A 176 1.54 6.83 27.38
N VAL A 177 2.18 6.24 26.36
CA VAL A 177 1.63 6.28 25.01
C VAL A 177 0.74 5.05 24.85
N ASP A 178 -0.52 5.25 24.45
CA ASP A 178 -1.41 4.15 24.11
C ASP A 178 -0.89 3.46 22.85
N ASP A 179 -0.12 2.42 23.08
CA ASP A 179 0.28 1.43 22.09
C ASP A 179 -0.73 0.26 22.07
N SER A 180 -1.91 0.44 22.68
CA SER A 180 -2.97 -0.56 22.86
C SER A 180 -3.68 -0.97 21.57
N GLY A 181 -3.35 -0.37 20.43
CA GLY A 181 -3.89 -0.79 19.13
C GLY A 181 -3.24 -2.08 18.60
N GLU A 182 -4.01 -2.85 17.84
CA GLU A 182 -3.50 -4.04 17.15
C GLU A 182 -2.30 -3.70 16.26
N LEU A 183 -1.25 -4.51 16.34
CA LEU A 183 -0.09 -4.36 15.46
C LEU A 183 -0.53 -4.56 14.02
N THR A 184 -0.14 -3.65 13.13
CA THR A 184 -0.39 -3.84 11.71
C THR A 184 0.36 -5.09 11.23
N GLU A 185 -0.20 -5.83 10.25
CA GLU A 185 0.47 -7.01 9.69
C GLU A 185 1.93 -6.71 9.30
N LYS A 186 2.19 -5.51 8.77
CA LYS A 186 3.53 -5.05 8.37
C LYS A 186 4.50 -4.91 9.55
N GLU A 187 4.02 -4.50 10.72
CA GLU A 187 4.83 -4.34 11.93
C GLU A 187 5.09 -5.68 12.59
N ILE A 188 4.09 -6.59 12.62
CA ILE A 188 4.27 -7.98 13.08
C ILE A 188 5.35 -8.64 12.22
N ILE A 189 5.23 -8.55 10.89
CA ILE A 189 6.21 -9.12 9.96
C ILE A 189 7.61 -8.52 10.21
N ARG A 190 7.72 -7.22 10.45
CA ARG A 190 9.01 -6.55 10.70
C ARG A 190 9.62 -6.97 12.04
N ALA A 191 8.82 -6.98 13.10
CA ALA A 191 9.26 -7.38 14.43
C ALA A 191 9.73 -8.84 14.44
N GLU A 192 9.00 -9.74 13.78
CA GLU A 192 9.36 -11.16 13.72
C GLU A 192 10.60 -11.43 12.86
N ARG A 193 10.75 -10.74 11.71
CA ARG A 193 12.00 -10.81 10.94
C ARG A 193 13.20 -10.38 11.77
N ASN A 194 13.05 -9.35 12.60
CA ASN A 194 14.11 -8.89 13.50
C ASN A 194 14.36 -9.86 14.66
N ALA A 195 13.32 -10.57 15.12
CA ALA A 195 13.40 -11.54 16.22
C ALA A 195 14.02 -12.89 15.81
N GLY A 196 14.09 -13.20 14.51
CA GLY A 196 14.71 -14.43 14.01
C GLY A 196 13.90 -15.72 14.26
N PHE A 197 12.64 -15.61 14.68
CA PHE A 197 11.71 -16.73 14.86
C PHE A 197 10.44 -16.51 14.02
N ILE A 198 9.92 -17.59 13.43
CA ILE A 198 8.65 -17.56 12.67
C ILE A 198 7.52 -17.90 13.64
N SER A 199 6.69 -16.91 14.00
CA SER A 199 5.56 -17.16 14.89
C SER A 199 4.41 -17.89 14.18
N SER A 200 3.48 -18.44 14.97
CA SER A 200 2.19 -18.94 14.47
C SER A 200 1.39 -17.84 13.75
N ARG A 201 1.42 -16.61 14.28
CA ARG A 201 0.70 -15.45 13.74
C ARG A 201 1.19 -15.07 12.34
N LEU A 202 2.50 -15.05 12.10
CA LEU A 202 3.02 -14.78 10.77
C LEU A 202 2.65 -15.88 9.77
N ARG A 203 2.66 -17.14 10.19
CA ARG A 203 2.20 -18.26 9.36
C ARG A 203 0.73 -18.11 8.99
N GLU A 204 -0.11 -17.69 9.93
CA GLU A 204 -1.52 -17.39 9.68
C GLU A 204 -1.67 -16.24 8.67
N ILE A 205 -0.95 -15.12 8.86
CA ILE A 205 -0.96 -13.98 7.92
C ILE A 205 -0.53 -14.42 6.52
N GLN A 206 0.52 -15.24 6.41
CA GLN A 206 0.98 -15.76 5.12
C GLN A 206 -0.06 -16.69 4.48
N MET A 207 -0.67 -17.57 5.27
CA MET A 207 -1.73 -18.48 4.82
C MET A 207 -2.93 -17.69 4.31
N GLN A 208 -3.40 -16.69 5.06
CA GLN A 208 -4.53 -15.83 4.68
C GLN A 208 -4.22 -15.04 3.40
N ASN A 209 -3.03 -14.45 3.30
CA ASN A 209 -2.61 -13.76 2.08
C ASN A 209 -2.52 -14.68 0.86
N TYR A 210 -2.03 -15.92 1.05
CA TYR A 210 -2.01 -16.93 0.02
C TYR A 210 -3.43 -17.32 -0.43
N LEU A 211 -4.33 -17.62 0.52
CA LEU A 211 -5.72 -17.96 0.24
C LEU A 211 -6.44 -16.83 -0.50
N LYS A 212 -6.29 -15.58 -0.03
CA LYS A 212 -6.87 -14.40 -0.67
C LYS A 212 -6.37 -14.22 -2.11
N LYS A 213 -5.06 -14.36 -2.35
CA LYS A 213 -4.51 -14.29 -3.71
C LYS A 213 -5.02 -15.42 -4.60
N LYS A 214 -5.13 -16.63 -4.05
CA LYS A 214 -5.66 -17.81 -4.76
C LYS A 214 -7.14 -17.62 -5.14
N GLU A 215 -7.95 -17.11 -4.22
CA GLU A 215 -9.36 -16.80 -4.45
C GLU A 215 -9.55 -15.70 -5.49
N GLN A 216 -8.80 -14.61 -5.40
CA GLN A 216 -8.80 -13.54 -6.41
C GLN A 216 -8.45 -14.08 -7.80
N LYS A 217 -7.44 -14.94 -7.90
CA LYS A 217 -7.08 -15.58 -9.17
C LYS A 217 -8.22 -16.45 -9.69
N ALA A 218 -8.81 -17.29 -8.85
CA ALA A 218 -9.93 -18.15 -9.24
C ALA A 218 -11.16 -17.33 -9.69
N GLN A 219 -11.42 -16.19 -9.05
CA GLN A 219 -12.49 -15.27 -9.43
C GLN A 219 -12.22 -14.64 -10.79
N ARG A 220 -11.00 -14.15 -11.05
CA ARG A 220 -10.62 -13.62 -12.36
C ARG A 220 -10.73 -14.66 -13.48
N GLU A 221 -10.28 -15.89 -13.22
CA GLU A 221 -10.43 -17.00 -14.18
C GLU A 221 -11.91 -17.32 -14.46
N LYS A 222 -12.77 -17.21 -13.44
CA LYS A 222 -14.22 -17.39 -13.59
C LYS A 222 -14.84 -16.25 -14.42
N ASP A 223 -14.54 -14.99 -14.08
CA ASP A 223 -15.06 -13.83 -14.81
C ASP A 223 -14.60 -13.84 -16.27
N LEU A 224 -13.33 -14.17 -16.53
CA LEU A 224 -12.82 -14.33 -17.89
C LEU A 224 -13.60 -15.41 -18.65
N ARG A 225 -13.86 -16.57 -18.02
CA ARG A 225 -14.64 -17.65 -18.63
C ARG A 225 -16.07 -17.22 -18.95
N GLU A 226 -16.72 -16.51 -18.03
CA GLU A 226 -18.09 -16.00 -18.20
C GLU A 226 -18.16 -14.95 -19.32
N GLY A 227 -17.21 -14.01 -19.37
CA GLY A 227 -17.11 -13.02 -20.46
C GLY A 227 -16.95 -13.68 -21.82
N LEU A 228 -16.14 -14.73 -21.93
CA LEU A 228 -16.00 -15.52 -23.16
C LEU A 228 -17.30 -16.24 -23.55
N GLN A 229 -18.10 -16.70 -22.58
CA GLN A 229 -19.41 -17.29 -22.86
C GLN A 229 -20.43 -16.26 -23.35
N PHE A 230 -20.48 -15.08 -22.73
CA PHE A 230 -21.35 -13.99 -23.18
C PHE A 230 -21.01 -13.50 -24.58
N SER A 231 -19.71 -13.36 -24.88
CA SER A 231 -19.22 -13.00 -26.22
C SER A 231 -19.68 -14.02 -27.28
N LYS A 232 -19.56 -15.33 -27.00
CA LYS A 232 -20.06 -16.39 -27.89
C LYS A 232 -21.58 -16.33 -28.13
N ASN A 233 -22.33 -15.87 -27.14
CA ASN A 233 -23.77 -15.73 -27.22
C ASN A 233 -24.21 -14.40 -27.88
N GLY A 234 -23.27 -13.58 -28.36
CA GLY A 234 -23.54 -12.28 -28.97
C GLY A 234 -23.90 -11.18 -27.97
N LYS A 235 -23.75 -11.44 -26.67
CA LYS A 235 -24.05 -10.50 -25.60
C LYS A 235 -22.81 -9.71 -25.20
N TYR A 236 -22.40 -8.79 -26.07
CA TYR A 236 -21.12 -8.08 -25.93
C TYR A 236 -21.07 -7.12 -24.74
N GLU A 237 -22.19 -6.48 -24.38
CA GLU A 237 -22.26 -5.59 -23.22
C GLU A 237 -22.06 -6.36 -21.90
N GLU A 238 -22.75 -7.50 -21.73
CA GLU A 238 -22.56 -8.39 -20.57
C GLU A 238 -21.13 -8.97 -20.53
N ALA A 239 -20.51 -9.21 -21.69
CA ALA A 239 -19.14 -9.68 -21.78
C ALA A 239 -18.12 -8.62 -21.33
N LEU A 240 -18.33 -7.35 -21.73
CA LEU A 240 -17.47 -6.23 -21.35
C LEU A 240 -17.41 -6.06 -19.84
N GLU A 241 -18.56 -6.11 -19.15
CA GLU A 241 -18.61 -6.02 -17.68
C GLU A 241 -17.70 -7.06 -17.00
N ARG A 242 -17.70 -8.30 -17.51
CA ARG A 242 -16.86 -9.37 -16.96
C ARG A 242 -15.39 -9.17 -17.25
N PHE A 243 -15.02 -8.72 -18.44
CA PHE A 243 -13.63 -8.43 -18.75
C PHE A 243 -13.10 -7.21 -17.99
N GLU A 244 -13.91 -6.17 -17.79
CA GLU A 244 -13.56 -5.01 -16.97
C GLU A 244 -13.37 -5.38 -15.49
N SER A 245 -14.19 -6.30 -14.95
CA SER A 245 -13.98 -6.88 -13.62
C SER A 245 -12.60 -7.54 -13.48
N VAL A 246 -12.15 -8.27 -14.52
CA VAL A 246 -10.81 -8.88 -14.56
C VAL A 246 -9.72 -7.81 -14.56
N LEU A 247 -9.85 -6.77 -15.39
CA LEU A 247 -8.87 -5.67 -15.47
C LEU A 247 -8.81 -4.85 -14.17
N GLY A 248 -9.93 -4.66 -13.47
CA GLY A 248 -10.00 -3.95 -12.19
C GLY A 248 -9.39 -4.71 -11.00
N SER A 249 -9.23 -6.03 -11.09
CA SER A 249 -8.80 -6.89 -9.98
C SER A 249 -7.30 -7.22 -9.98
N LYS A 250 -6.48 -6.31 -10.55
CA LYS A 250 -5.01 -6.38 -10.68
C LYS A 250 -4.55 -7.72 -11.28
N PRO A 251 -4.88 -7.98 -12.54
CA PRO A 251 -4.50 -9.21 -13.24
C PRO A 251 -2.98 -9.31 -13.42
N THR A 252 -2.50 -10.52 -13.73
CA THR A 252 -1.14 -10.67 -14.29
C THR A 252 -1.06 -10.01 -15.67
N THR A 253 0.16 -9.76 -16.16
CA THR A 253 0.38 -9.23 -17.52
C THR A 253 -0.35 -10.04 -18.58
N ASP A 254 -0.29 -11.37 -18.47
CA ASP A 254 -0.90 -12.30 -19.41
C ASP A 254 -2.43 -12.30 -19.31
N GLU A 255 -2.98 -12.24 -18.09
CA GLU A 255 -4.42 -12.14 -17.88
C GLU A 255 -4.96 -10.79 -18.41
N ALA A 256 -4.21 -9.70 -18.20
CA ALA A 256 -4.54 -8.37 -18.70
C ALA A 256 -4.54 -8.33 -20.23
N SER A 257 -3.49 -8.86 -20.86
CA SER A 257 -3.34 -8.84 -22.32
C SER A 257 -4.47 -9.63 -23.01
N VAL A 258 -4.85 -10.78 -22.45
CA VAL A 258 -5.99 -11.58 -22.93
C VAL A 258 -7.32 -10.88 -22.68
N ALA A 259 -7.55 -10.30 -21.50
CA ALA A 259 -8.78 -9.58 -21.21
C ALA A 259 -8.96 -8.35 -22.11
N SER A 260 -7.94 -7.50 -22.24
CA SER A 260 -7.96 -6.30 -23.11
C SER A 260 -8.15 -6.66 -24.59
N TYR A 261 -7.57 -7.78 -25.06
CA TYR A 261 -7.84 -8.28 -26.42
C TYR A 261 -9.32 -8.61 -26.62
N ASN A 262 -9.92 -9.34 -25.67
CA ASN A 262 -11.34 -9.71 -25.76
C ASN A 262 -12.27 -8.49 -25.63
N VAL A 263 -11.88 -7.48 -24.85
CA VAL A 263 -12.55 -6.17 -24.79
C VAL A 263 -12.52 -5.49 -26.16
N ALA A 264 -11.37 -5.47 -26.84
CA ALA A 264 -11.25 -4.93 -28.18
C ALA A 264 -12.17 -5.64 -29.18
N CYS A 265 -12.26 -6.98 -29.11
CA CYS A 265 -13.20 -7.76 -29.92
C CYS A 265 -14.67 -7.36 -29.65
N CYS A 266 -15.05 -7.19 -28.38
CA CYS A 266 -16.42 -6.77 -28.03
C CYS A 266 -16.74 -5.36 -28.54
N TYR A 267 -15.85 -4.39 -28.34
CA TYR A 267 -16.06 -3.02 -28.86
C TYR A 267 -16.11 -2.97 -30.38
N SER A 268 -15.31 -3.78 -31.06
CA SER A 268 -15.36 -3.94 -32.51
C SER A 268 -16.76 -4.40 -32.97
N LYS A 269 -17.33 -5.43 -32.32
CA LYS A 269 -18.70 -5.91 -32.62
C LYS A 269 -19.78 -4.89 -32.31
N LEU A 270 -19.57 -4.04 -31.30
CA LEU A 270 -20.46 -2.92 -30.96
C LEU A 270 -20.26 -1.69 -31.87
N ASN A 271 -19.40 -1.77 -32.89
CA ASN A 271 -19.02 -0.65 -33.77
C ASN A 271 -18.40 0.55 -33.04
N GLN A 272 -17.86 0.35 -31.83
CA GLN A 272 -17.16 1.39 -31.06
C GLN A 272 -15.66 1.39 -31.41
N VAL A 273 -15.34 1.84 -32.61
CA VAL A 273 -13.99 1.71 -33.20
C VAL A 273 -12.90 2.34 -32.33
N LYS A 274 -13.11 3.59 -31.86
CA LYS A 274 -12.11 4.30 -31.04
C LYS A 274 -11.80 3.57 -29.73
N ALA A 275 -12.82 3.10 -29.03
CA ALA A 275 -12.65 2.34 -27.78
C ALA A 275 -11.97 0.99 -28.04
N GLY A 276 -12.36 0.30 -29.11
CA GLY A 276 -11.76 -0.96 -29.51
C GLY A 276 -10.27 -0.84 -29.85
N LEU A 277 -9.85 0.20 -30.57
CA LEU A 277 -8.43 0.44 -30.87
C LEU A 277 -7.62 0.75 -29.60
N SER A 278 -8.16 1.55 -28.69
CA SER A 278 -7.53 1.82 -27.40
C SER A 278 -7.34 0.54 -26.57
N ALA A 279 -8.35 -0.33 -26.54
CA ALA A 279 -8.26 -1.61 -25.85
C ALA A 279 -7.27 -2.58 -26.53
N LEU A 280 -7.19 -2.56 -27.86
CA LEU A 280 -6.23 -3.35 -28.62
C LEU A 280 -4.80 -2.90 -28.36
N GLU A 281 -4.55 -1.59 -28.31
CA GLU A 281 -3.25 -1.02 -27.93
C GLU A 281 -2.85 -1.45 -26.52
N GLU A 282 -3.78 -1.43 -25.57
CA GLU A 282 -3.53 -1.89 -24.19
C GLU A 282 -3.19 -3.38 -24.13
N ALA A 283 -3.87 -4.21 -24.93
CA ALA A 283 -3.55 -5.63 -25.05
C ALA A 283 -2.10 -5.84 -25.55
N LEU A 284 -1.71 -5.11 -26.59
CA LEU A 284 -0.36 -5.15 -27.16
C LEU A 284 0.70 -4.66 -26.16
N LYS A 285 0.44 -3.56 -25.46
CA LYS A 285 1.30 -3.05 -24.38
C LYS A 285 1.45 -4.03 -23.22
N SER A 286 0.39 -4.77 -22.91
CA SER A 286 0.38 -5.80 -21.87
C SER A 286 1.09 -7.09 -22.28
N GLY A 287 1.58 -7.18 -23.53
CA GLY A 287 2.35 -8.31 -24.04
C GLY A 287 1.53 -9.33 -24.82
N TYR A 288 0.43 -8.93 -25.48
CA TYR A 288 -0.28 -9.82 -26.39
C TYR A 288 0.56 -10.14 -27.63
N GLU A 289 0.88 -11.41 -27.87
CA GLU A 289 1.84 -11.82 -28.90
C GLU A 289 1.21 -12.40 -30.18
N ASP A 290 -0.09 -12.68 -30.20
CA ASP A 290 -0.76 -13.34 -31.33
C ASP A 290 -1.14 -12.36 -32.44
N PHE A 291 -0.15 -11.65 -33.00
CA PHE A 291 -0.35 -10.65 -34.06
C PHE A 291 -1.00 -11.20 -35.33
N LYS A 292 -0.77 -12.49 -35.63
CA LYS A 292 -1.44 -13.18 -36.75
C LYS A 292 -2.94 -13.20 -36.53
N ARG A 293 -3.36 -13.46 -35.30
CA ARG A 293 -4.76 -13.52 -34.92
C ARG A 293 -5.42 -12.15 -35.05
N ILE A 294 -4.78 -11.09 -34.52
CA ILE A 294 -5.26 -9.70 -34.64
C ILE A 294 -5.59 -9.33 -36.11
N ARG A 295 -4.75 -9.74 -37.06
CA ARG A 295 -4.93 -9.43 -38.49
C ARG A 295 -6.03 -10.24 -39.19
N SER A 296 -6.38 -11.41 -38.67
CA SER A 296 -7.36 -12.32 -39.29
C SER A 296 -8.68 -12.44 -38.54
N ASP A 297 -8.76 -11.97 -37.28
CA ASP A 297 -9.90 -12.21 -36.41
C ASP A 297 -11.18 -11.57 -37.00
N PRO A 298 -12.28 -12.34 -37.19
CA PRO A 298 -13.55 -11.81 -37.67
C PRO A 298 -14.22 -10.86 -36.66
N ASP A 299 -13.87 -10.94 -35.38
CA ASP A 299 -14.44 -10.06 -34.37
C ASP A 299 -13.82 -8.67 -34.43
N LEU A 300 -12.57 -8.56 -34.91
CA LEU A 300 -11.86 -7.29 -35.12
C LEU A 300 -12.09 -6.69 -36.52
N GLU A 301 -13.00 -7.23 -37.33
CA GLU A 301 -13.21 -6.77 -38.70
C GLU A 301 -13.50 -5.26 -38.79
N ASN A 302 -14.29 -4.72 -37.87
CA ASN A 302 -14.63 -3.29 -37.86
C ASN A 302 -13.43 -2.42 -37.49
N LEU A 303 -12.54 -2.89 -36.60
CA LEU A 303 -11.30 -2.17 -36.28
C LEU A 303 -10.32 -2.23 -37.45
N ARG A 304 -10.19 -3.38 -38.12
CA ARG A 304 -9.31 -3.55 -39.28
C ARG A 304 -9.67 -2.68 -40.48
N LYS A 305 -10.93 -2.24 -40.58
CA LYS A 305 -11.38 -1.29 -41.60
C LYS A 305 -11.06 0.16 -41.28
N SER A 306 -10.63 0.46 -40.05
CA SER A 306 -10.30 1.82 -39.63
C SER A 306 -8.91 2.21 -40.12
N GLU A 307 -8.73 3.50 -40.43
CA GLU A 307 -7.47 4.07 -40.90
C GLU A 307 -6.37 4.01 -39.83
N ASP A 308 -6.75 3.99 -38.56
CA ASP A 308 -5.84 4.00 -37.40
C ASP A 308 -5.30 2.60 -37.04
N PHE A 309 -5.84 1.53 -37.63
CA PHE A 309 -5.41 0.16 -37.32
C PHE A 309 -4.02 -0.17 -37.83
N ASP A 310 -3.72 0.16 -39.10
CA ASP A 310 -2.43 -0.13 -39.71
C ASP A 310 -1.27 0.62 -39.00
N PRO A 311 -1.38 1.94 -38.69
CA PRO A 311 -0.39 2.64 -37.89
C PRO A 311 -0.15 2.01 -36.52
N LEU A 312 -1.22 1.57 -35.83
CA LEU A 312 -1.10 0.90 -34.54
C LEU A 312 -0.28 -0.39 -34.67
N MET A 313 -0.60 -1.23 -35.67
CA MET A 313 0.11 -2.49 -35.87
C MET A 313 1.59 -2.29 -36.26
N MET A 314 1.89 -1.30 -37.11
CA MET A 314 3.26 -0.99 -37.52
C MET A 314 4.15 -0.61 -36.32
N GLN A 315 3.62 0.18 -35.37
CA GLN A 315 4.37 0.56 -34.16
C GLN A 315 4.85 -0.66 -33.36
N PHE A 316 3.99 -1.67 -33.22
CA PHE A 316 4.34 -2.88 -32.47
C PHE A 316 5.19 -3.85 -33.29
N ASP A 317 4.99 -3.97 -34.61
CA ASP A 317 5.83 -4.80 -35.49
C ASP A 317 7.31 -4.34 -35.52
N GLU A 318 7.54 -3.03 -35.62
CA GLU A 318 8.89 -2.44 -35.58
C GLU A 318 9.56 -2.65 -34.22
N SER A 319 8.77 -2.51 -33.14
CA SER A 319 9.25 -2.73 -31.77
C SER A 319 9.75 -4.17 -31.54
N LEU A 320 9.17 -5.17 -32.23
CA LEU A 320 9.61 -6.56 -32.16
C LEU A 320 10.85 -6.80 -33.01
N THR A 321 10.93 -6.17 -34.19
CA THR A 321 12.11 -6.28 -35.07
C THR A 321 13.37 -5.75 -34.38
N THR A 322 13.22 -4.70 -33.56
CA THR A 322 14.31 -4.12 -32.77
C THR A 322 14.70 -4.98 -31.55
N ARG A 323 13.82 -5.90 -31.11
CA ARG A 323 14.06 -6.82 -29.99
C ARG A 323 14.69 -8.15 -30.42
N VAL A 324 14.76 -8.45 -31.72
CA VAL A 324 15.57 -9.56 -32.22
C VAL A 324 17.04 -9.12 -32.12
N PRO A 325 17.91 -9.83 -31.35
CA PRO A 325 19.33 -9.53 -31.38
C PRO A 325 19.79 -9.71 -32.82
N LEU A 326 20.36 -8.67 -33.42
CA LEU A 326 21.14 -8.79 -34.65
C LEU A 326 22.18 -9.88 -34.42
N THR A 327 21.92 -11.10 -34.92
CA THR A 327 22.98 -12.07 -35.05
C THR A 327 23.85 -11.57 -36.20
N PRO A 328 25.14 -11.29 -35.99
CA PRO A 328 25.99 -10.92 -37.10
C PRO A 328 26.23 -12.17 -37.94
N SER A 329 25.57 -12.23 -39.10
CA SER A 329 25.95 -13.08 -40.21
C SER A 329 27.30 -12.59 -40.76
N ASN A 330 28.39 -13.20 -40.31
CA ASN A 330 29.68 -13.11 -40.99
C ASN A 330 30.09 -14.50 -41.50
N PRO A 331 30.12 -14.73 -42.82
CA PRO A 331 30.69 -15.93 -43.40
C PRO A 331 32.13 -15.62 -43.84
N CYS A 332 33.10 -15.70 -42.92
CA CYS A 332 34.52 -15.93 -43.25
C CYS A 332 35.41 -15.87 -42.01
N LEU A 333 35.89 -17.02 -41.56
CA LEU A 333 37.31 -17.39 -41.54
C LEU A 333 37.46 -18.66 -40.71
N ALA A 334 37.38 -19.79 -41.40
CA ALA A 334 38.04 -21.00 -40.94
C ALA A 334 39.55 -20.76 -41.04
N LEU A 335 40.27 -20.80 -39.91
CA LEU A 335 41.65 -21.24 -39.86
C LEU A 335 41.93 -21.85 -38.47
N THR A 336 41.91 -23.17 -38.52
CA THR A 336 42.44 -24.19 -37.63
C THR A 336 43.59 -23.79 -36.68
N ARG A 337 43.53 -24.26 -35.42
CA ARG A 337 44.43 -25.31 -34.86
C ARG A 337 44.21 -25.55 -33.35
N ASN A 338 43.94 -26.82 -33.03
CA ASN A 338 44.38 -27.62 -31.85
C ASN A 338 44.48 -26.93 -30.47
N SER A 339 43.56 -27.19 -29.53
CA SER A 339 43.47 -28.36 -28.62
C SER A 339 43.78 -27.94 -27.15
N PRO A 340 43.55 -28.75 -26.09
CA PRO A 340 42.48 -28.54 -25.10
C PRO A 340 42.99 -28.34 -23.65
N LEU A 341 42.16 -27.78 -22.75
CA LEU A 341 42.10 -27.95 -21.27
C LEU A 341 41.33 -26.74 -20.70
N LYS A 342 40.01 -26.80 -20.47
CA LYS A 342 39.31 -27.39 -19.31
C LYS A 342 39.80 -26.83 -17.95
N VAL A 343 38.84 -26.23 -17.23
CA VAL A 343 38.72 -26.06 -15.76
C VAL A 343 39.38 -24.81 -15.13
N LEU A 344 38.56 -23.85 -14.68
CA LEU A 344 38.34 -23.44 -13.27
C LEU A 344 37.47 -22.16 -13.27
N CYS A 345 36.20 -22.22 -12.86
CA CYS A 345 35.69 -22.09 -11.48
C CYS A 345 35.40 -20.62 -11.08
N GLN A 346 34.10 -20.35 -10.98
CA GLN A 346 33.40 -19.51 -10.01
C GLN A 346 34.25 -18.82 -8.91
N LEU A 347 34.03 -17.51 -8.75
CA LEU A 347 33.88 -16.73 -7.50
C LEU A 347 34.64 -15.39 -7.53
N MET A 348 33.89 -14.32 -7.80
CA MET A 348 33.87 -13.12 -6.96
C MET A 348 32.43 -12.62 -6.85
#